data_AF-A0A8K0DIC5-F1
#
_entry.id   AF-A0A8K0DIC5-F1
#
_cell.length_a   1.000
_cell.length_b   1.000
_cell.length_c   1.000
_cell.angle_alpha   90.00
_cell.angle_beta   90.00
_cell.angle_gamma   90.00
#
_symmetry.space_group_name_H-M   'P 1'
#
loop_
_entity.id
_entity.type
_entity.pdbx_description
1 polymer ?
#
loop_
_entity_poly.entity_id
_entity_poly.type
_entity_poly.pdbx_seq_one_letter_code
_entity_poly.pdbx_strand_id
1 'polypeptide(L)'
;MEFKIQDNDFEDEIPLAQLMSIKINKSKKNYKWCVNDSMDGPGTLSSFFGSEATNIQGNSPLEYFLSLFAEDIVENIVYQTNIHAAQNNKLNFGLTKEEFYRFLGINLIMSYIKYPRLCLYWSSDEGLRMNLIANSMSVNRYELISRYMHFIDRLKENFLATAEPEEYQSVDEQIIPLKGRLNFGACVEVFLRLEELQLRGIWATGTLRLSRLQNPKSSLKSGKDMKREGRGSVSVATTESENVTVTKCMDNNAVRLTSSCAGNKPQNCTQR
;
A
#
# COMPACT_ATOMS: atom_id res chain seq x y z
N MET A 1 -32.48 -13.44 -41.37
CA MET A 1 -32.21 -12.18 -40.65
C MET A 1 -32.65 -12.42 -39.23
N GLU A 2 -31.75 -12.94 -38.41
CA GLU A 2 -31.99 -13.24 -36.99
C GLU A 2 -30.76 -12.77 -36.23
N PHE A 3 -30.94 -11.76 -35.40
CA PHE A 3 -29.96 -11.34 -34.39
C PHE A 3 -30.08 -12.30 -33.21
N LYS A 4 -29.00 -13.03 -32.90
CA LYS A 4 -28.82 -13.68 -31.60
C LYS A 4 -27.68 -12.97 -30.87
N ILE A 5 -28.05 -12.25 -29.83
CA ILE A 5 -27.15 -11.80 -28.78
C ILE A 5 -26.78 -13.05 -27.99
N GLN A 6 -25.49 -13.37 -27.90
CA GLN A 6 -24.98 -14.35 -26.95
C GLN A 6 -24.19 -13.57 -25.90
N ASP A 7 -24.86 -13.33 -24.77
CA ASP A 7 -24.20 -13.09 -23.49
C ASP A 7 -23.41 -14.35 -23.14
N ASN A 8 -22.10 -14.22 -23.03
CA ASN A 8 -21.25 -15.20 -22.37
C ASN A 8 -20.36 -14.44 -21.39
N ASP A 9 -20.92 -14.25 -20.20
CA ASP A 9 -20.22 -14.00 -18.94
C ASP A 9 -19.24 -15.15 -18.69
N PHE A 10 -17.96 -14.96 -19.01
CA PHE A 10 -16.89 -15.89 -18.63
C PHE A 10 -15.56 -15.15 -18.46
N GLU A 11 -15.43 -14.34 -17.40
CA GLU A 11 -14.12 -13.85 -16.93
C GLU A 11 -13.83 -14.12 -15.44
N ASP A 12 -14.63 -14.92 -14.73
CA ASP A 12 -14.48 -15.10 -13.27
C ASP A 12 -13.93 -16.46 -12.78
N GLU A 13 -13.44 -17.36 -13.64
CA GLU A 13 -12.95 -18.68 -13.21
C GLU A 13 -11.47 -18.98 -13.48
N ILE A 14 -10.57 -18.01 -13.32
CA ILE A 14 -9.13 -18.32 -13.28
C ILE A 14 -8.57 -18.00 -11.89
N PRO A 15 -8.27 -19.01 -11.06
CA PRO A 15 -7.53 -18.82 -9.82
C PRO A 15 -6.22 -18.07 -10.10
N LEU A 16 -5.94 -17.00 -9.34
CA LEU A 16 -4.76 -16.15 -9.50
C LEU A 16 -3.42 -16.93 -9.49
N ALA A 17 -3.42 -18.13 -8.88
CA ALA A 17 -2.31 -19.07 -8.90
C ALA A 17 -1.98 -19.62 -10.31
N GLN A 18 -2.96 -19.73 -11.22
CA GLN A 18 -2.74 -20.09 -12.63
C GLN A 18 -2.22 -18.91 -13.45
N LEU A 19 -2.51 -17.66 -13.07
CA LEU A 19 -1.88 -16.46 -13.68
C LEU A 19 -0.37 -16.38 -13.39
N MET A 20 0.11 -16.99 -12.28
CA MET A 20 1.56 -17.11 -12.03
C MET A 20 2.27 -18.06 -13.00
N SER A 21 1.53 -18.83 -13.81
CA SER A 21 2.08 -19.69 -14.85
C SER A 21 2.19 -19.01 -16.22
N ILE A 22 1.80 -17.73 -16.33
CA ILE A 22 2.29 -16.89 -17.43
C ILE A 22 3.80 -16.78 -17.23
N LYS A 23 4.52 -17.72 -17.84
CA LYS A 23 5.91 -17.53 -18.23
C LYS A 23 5.88 -16.34 -19.18
N ILE A 24 5.93 -15.14 -18.62
CA ILE A 24 6.38 -13.98 -19.37
C ILE A 24 7.74 -14.44 -19.88
N ASN A 25 7.84 -14.65 -21.19
CA ASN A 25 9.12 -14.74 -21.87
C ASN A 25 9.79 -13.38 -21.64
N LYS A 26 10.38 -13.20 -20.45
CA LYS A 26 11.21 -12.06 -20.11
C LYS A 26 12.41 -12.23 -21.02
N SER A 27 12.36 -11.61 -22.20
CA SER A 27 13.59 -11.41 -22.96
C SER A 27 14.53 -10.70 -21.99
N LYS A 28 15.68 -11.29 -21.71
CA LYS A 28 16.68 -10.66 -20.87
C LYS A 28 17.18 -9.46 -21.65
N LYS A 29 16.61 -8.27 -21.37
CA LYS A 29 17.14 -7.02 -21.91
C LYS A 29 18.57 -6.87 -21.41
N ASN A 30 19.52 -6.84 -22.33
CA ASN A 30 20.92 -6.56 -22.01
C ASN A 30 21.10 -5.05 -21.92
N TYR A 31 21.26 -4.55 -20.70
CA TYR A 31 21.50 -3.12 -20.44
C TYR A 31 22.99 -2.81 -20.60
N LYS A 32 23.29 -1.75 -21.37
CA LYS A 32 24.62 -1.14 -21.44
C LYS A 32 24.64 0.14 -20.60
N TRP A 33 25.72 0.33 -19.85
CA TRP A 33 25.85 1.38 -18.84
C TRP A 33 27.03 2.29 -19.17
N CYS A 34 26.80 3.59 -19.24
CA CYS A 34 27.82 4.62 -19.44
C CYS A 34 28.10 5.40 -18.14
N VAL A 35 29.34 5.86 -17.99
CA VAL A 35 29.77 6.70 -16.85
C VAL A 35 29.48 8.15 -17.20
N ASN A 36 28.21 8.54 -17.14
CA ASN A 36 27.77 9.90 -17.37
C ASN A 36 26.62 10.25 -16.41
N ASP A 37 26.41 11.55 -16.23
CA ASP A 37 25.31 12.14 -15.46
C ASP A 37 24.37 12.91 -16.41
N SER A 38 24.24 12.43 -17.65
CA SER A 38 23.46 13.10 -18.71
C SER A 38 21.95 13.00 -18.52
N MET A 39 21.50 12.41 -17.41
CA MET A 39 20.09 12.24 -17.12
C MET A 39 19.54 13.53 -16.52
N ASP A 40 19.08 14.41 -17.40
CA ASP A 40 18.37 15.64 -17.07
C ASP A 40 16.89 15.39 -16.71
N GLY A 41 16.51 14.12 -16.48
CA GLY A 41 15.12 13.72 -16.25
C GLY A 41 14.23 14.02 -17.45
N PRO A 42 12.90 14.06 -17.30
CA PRO A 42 12.01 14.59 -18.35
C PRO A 42 12.16 16.10 -18.62
N GLY A 43 13.17 16.78 -18.06
CA GLY A 43 13.18 18.23 -17.95
C GLY A 43 12.18 18.70 -16.90
N THR A 44 11.38 19.72 -17.21
CA THR A 44 10.28 20.17 -16.34
C THR A 44 9.24 19.06 -16.25
N LEU A 45 9.12 18.40 -15.09
CA LEU A 45 8.02 17.51 -14.79
C LEU A 45 6.70 18.21 -15.15
N SER A 46 5.80 17.51 -15.83
CA SER A 46 4.47 18.04 -16.09
C SER A 46 3.87 18.51 -14.77
N SER A 47 3.40 19.76 -14.73
CA SER A 47 2.75 20.31 -13.55
C SER A 47 1.70 19.34 -13.05
N PHE A 48 1.79 18.98 -11.78
CA PHE A 48 0.82 18.10 -11.12
C PHE A 48 -0.60 18.65 -11.37
N PHE A 49 -1.46 17.81 -11.96
CA PHE A 49 -2.82 18.19 -12.33
C PHE A 49 -3.84 17.91 -11.21
N GLY A 50 -3.42 17.37 -10.08
CA GLY A 50 -4.30 17.13 -8.94
C GLY A 50 -4.58 18.41 -8.17
N SER A 51 -5.68 18.42 -7.42
CA SER A 51 -6.02 19.51 -6.53
C SER A 51 -5.42 19.25 -5.14
N GLU A 52 -4.95 20.30 -4.46
CA GLU A 52 -4.58 20.22 -3.04
C GLU A 52 -5.81 20.08 -2.11
N ALA A 53 -7.01 20.02 -2.69
CA ALA A 53 -8.26 19.97 -1.95
C ALA A 53 -8.61 18.51 -1.64
N THR A 54 -8.62 18.15 -0.36
CA THR A 54 -9.31 16.94 0.08
C THR A 54 -10.78 17.08 -0.29
N ASN A 55 -11.35 16.13 -1.02
CA ASN A 55 -12.77 16.13 -1.42
C ASN A 55 -13.72 15.82 -0.24
N ILE A 56 -13.25 16.04 0.99
CA ILE A 56 -13.94 15.74 2.24
C ILE A 56 -14.34 17.06 2.89
N GLN A 57 -15.65 17.31 2.95
CA GLN A 57 -16.23 18.43 3.70
C GLN A 57 -16.64 17.94 5.09
N GLY A 58 -16.12 18.57 6.15
CA GLY A 58 -16.48 18.24 7.53
C GLY A 58 -16.06 19.33 8.50
N ASN A 59 -16.90 19.59 9.50
CA ASN A 59 -16.67 20.57 10.57
C ASN A 59 -16.29 19.90 11.91
N SER A 60 -16.29 18.56 11.97
CA SER A 60 -15.98 17.79 13.17
C SER A 60 -15.14 16.53 12.86
N PRO A 61 -14.30 16.04 13.80
CA PRO A 61 -13.56 14.80 13.62
C PRO A 61 -14.44 13.58 13.31
N LEU A 62 -15.69 13.60 13.81
CA LEU A 62 -16.66 12.55 13.53
C LEU A 62 -17.08 12.54 12.06
N GLU A 63 -17.32 13.72 11.46
CA GLU A 63 -17.67 13.82 10.04
C GLU A 63 -16.55 13.31 9.13
N TYR A 64 -15.29 13.65 9.43
CA TYR A 64 -14.13 13.10 8.72
C TYR A 64 -14.00 11.58 8.87
N PHE A 65 -14.31 11.04 10.06
CA PHE A 65 -14.29 9.59 10.24
C PHE A 65 -15.40 8.91 9.44
N LEU A 66 -16.61 9.46 9.46
CA LEU A 66 -17.75 8.91 8.73
C LEU A 66 -17.59 9.06 7.21
N SER A 67 -16.85 10.05 6.71
CA SER A 67 -16.56 10.14 5.28
C SER A 67 -15.67 9.00 4.76
N LEU A 68 -14.83 8.40 5.63
CA LEU A 68 -14.04 7.21 5.28
C LEU A 68 -14.88 5.93 5.27
N PHE A 69 -15.95 5.89 6.07
CA PHE A 69 -16.93 4.81 6.13
C PHE A 69 -18.23 5.26 5.49
N ALA A 70 -18.21 5.45 4.17
CA ALA A 70 -19.39 5.85 3.41
C ALA A 70 -20.60 4.95 3.74
N GLU A 71 -21.79 5.55 3.79
CA GLU A 71 -23.00 4.91 4.31
C GLU A 71 -23.35 3.62 3.54
N ASP A 72 -23.09 3.60 2.23
CA ASP A 72 -23.26 2.44 1.34
C ASP A 72 -22.34 1.27 1.71
N ILE A 73 -21.09 1.56 2.11
CA ILE A 73 -20.15 0.56 2.61
C ILE A 73 -20.69 -0.06 3.90
N VAL A 74 -21.12 0.78 4.83
CA VAL A 74 -21.63 0.34 6.13
C VAL A 74 -22.88 -0.52 5.93
N GLU A 75 -23.79 -0.10 5.06
CA GLU A 75 -24.97 -0.90 4.67
C GLU A 75 -24.56 -2.26 4.10
N ASN A 76 -23.57 -2.28 3.20
CA ASN A 76 -23.08 -3.51 2.61
C ASN A 76 -22.47 -4.45 3.68
N ILE A 77 -21.60 -3.95 4.55
CA ILE A 77 -20.99 -4.75 5.62
C ILE A 77 -22.07 -5.33 6.53
N VAL A 78 -23.04 -4.52 6.95
CA VAL A 78 -24.15 -4.97 7.80
C VAL A 78 -24.97 -6.05 7.10
N TYR A 79 -25.34 -5.83 5.84
CA TYR A 79 -26.09 -6.77 5.03
C TYR A 79 -25.35 -8.12 4.89
N GLN A 80 -24.08 -8.09 4.51
CA GLN A 80 -23.27 -9.29 4.31
C GLN A 80 -22.99 -10.04 5.60
N THR A 81 -22.74 -9.31 6.70
CA THR A 81 -22.58 -9.91 8.03
C THR A 81 -23.87 -10.63 8.46
N ASN A 82 -25.04 -10.04 8.22
CA ASN A 82 -26.33 -10.69 8.50
C ASN A 82 -26.54 -11.95 7.67
N ILE A 83 -26.22 -11.93 6.37
CA ILE A 83 -26.27 -13.12 5.50
C ILE A 83 -25.33 -14.20 6.02
N HIS A 84 -24.08 -13.84 6.33
CA HIS A 84 -23.09 -14.79 6.81
C HIS A 84 -23.52 -15.45 8.13
N ALA A 85 -24.10 -14.67 9.04
CA ALA A 85 -24.66 -15.20 10.29
C ALA A 85 -25.82 -16.18 10.03
N ALA A 86 -26.73 -15.84 9.10
CA ALA A 86 -27.85 -16.72 8.73
C ALA A 86 -27.36 -18.04 8.10
N GLN A 87 -26.36 -17.99 7.22
CA GLN A 87 -25.72 -19.18 6.61
C GLN A 87 -25.07 -20.10 7.65
N ASN A 88 -24.60 -19.53 8.76
CA ASN A 88 -24.03 -20.28 9.89
C ASN A 88 -25.09 -20.62 10.97
N ASN A 89 -26.36 -20.71 10.59
CA ASN A 89 -27.50 -21.06 11.45
C ASN A 89 -27.76 -20.08 12.61
N LYS A 90 -27.27 -18.83 12.52
CA LYS A 90 -27.57 -17.78 13.50
C LYS A 90 -28.69 -16.86 12.97
N LEU A 91 -29.92 -17.36 13.00
CA LEU A 91 -31.10 -16.69 12.46
C LEU A 91 -31.47 -15.38 13.19
N ASN A 92 -31.23 -15.32 14.51
CA ASN A 92 -31.53 -14.14 15.35
C ASN A 92 -30.30 -13.22 15.51
N PHE A 93 -29.50 -13.04 14.45
CA PHE A 93 -28.31 -12.18 14.52
C PHE A 93 -28.66 -10.69 14.39
N GLY A 94 -29.38 -10.29 13.34
CA GLY A 94 -30.01 -8.97 13.17
C GLY A 94 -29.13 -7.77 13.56
N LEU A 95 -27.97 -7.63 12.94
CA LEU A 95 -27.10 -6.46 13.10
C LEU A 95 -27.69 -5.24 12.39
N THR A 96 -27.70 -4.09 13.07
CA THR A 96 -28.10 -2.80 12.49
C THR A 96 -26.89 -1.89 12.27
N LYS A 97 -27.06 -0.82 11.47
CA LYS A 97 -26.03 0.19 11.24
C LYS A 97 -25.59 0.87 12.53
N GLU A 98 -26.54 1.20 13.41
CA GLU A 98 -26.26 1.87 14.68
C GLU A 98 -25.46 0.94 15.61
N GLU A 99 -25.79 -0.36 15.65
CA GLU A 99 -24.99 -1.34 16.37
C GLU A 99 -23.59 -1.50 15.78
N PHE A 100 -23.45 -1.46 14.45
CA PHE A 100 -22.16 -1.52 13.79
C PHE A 100 -21.29 -0.28 14.09
N TYR A 101 -21.86 0.92 14.06
CA TYR A 101 -21.14 2.13 14.47
C TYR A 101 -20.73 2.09 15.95
N ARG A 102 -21.58 1.56 16.84
CA ARG A 102 -21.18 1.32 18.25
C ARG A 102 -20.01 0.34 18.33
N PHE A 103 -20.05 -0.74 17.55
CA PHE A 103 -18.96 -1.71 17.49
C PHE A 103 -17.64 -1.06 17.01
N LEU A 104 -17.68 -0.22 15.97
CA LEU A 104 -16.51 0.55 15.51
C LEU A 104 -15.99 1.51 16.59
N GLY A 105 -16.89 2.23 17.26
CA GLY A 105 -16.53 3.13 18.36
C GLY A 105 -15.84 2.39 19.52
N ILE A 106 -16.32 1.20 19.87
CA ILE A 106 -15.67 0.34 20.88
C ILE A 106 -14.24 -0.03 20.44
N ASN A 107 -14.05 -0.46 19.18
CA ASN A 107 -12.72 -0.80 18.65
C ASN A 107 -11.78 0.41 18.66
N LEU A 108 -12.30 1.60 18.35
CA LEU A 108 -11.52 2.84 18.41
C LEU A 108 -11.04 3.13 19.84
N ILE A 109 -11.91 3.00 20.84
CA ILE A 109 -11.54 3.19 22.25
C ILE A 109 -10.51 2.15 22.69
N MET A 110 -10.72 0.87 22.36
CA MET A 110 -9.78 -0.20 22.71
C MET A 110 -8.42 -0.07 22.03
N SER A 111 -8.37 0.60 20.86
CA SER A 111 -7.10 0.91 20.19
C SER A 111 -6.28 1.94 20.99
N TYR A 112 -6.97 2.85 21.68
CA TYR A 112 -6.36 3.92 22.49
C TYR A 112 -6.03 3.44 23.91
N ILE A 113 -6.99 2.83 24.61
CA ILE A 113 -6.82 2.31 25.97
C ILE A 113 -6.74 0.79 25.90
N LYS A 114 -5.54 0.22 25.92
CA LYS A 114 -5.31 -1.22 25.73
C LYS A 114 -5.29 -1.98 27.05
N TYR A 115 -6.18 -2.96 27.20
CA TYR A 115 -6.18 -3.91 28.29
C TYR A 115 -5.50 -5.23 27.92
N PRO A 116 -4.93 -5.98 28.89
CA PRO A 116 -4.30 -7.28 28.63
C PRO A 116 -5.25 -8.34 28.08
N ARG A 117 -6.56 -8.24 28.39
CA ARG A 117 -7.60 -9.17 27.94
C ARG A 117 -8.85 -8.40 27.55
N LEU A 118 -9.47 -8.81 26.46
CA LEU A 118 -10.70 -8.19 25.92
C LEU A 118 -11.83 -8.15 26.95
N CYS A 119 -12.09 -9.24 27.66
CA CYS A 119 -13.20 -9.30 28.61
C CYS A 119 -13.08 -8.32 29.78
N LEU A 120 -11.87 -7.81 30.09
CA LEU A 120 -11.66 -6.88 31.21
C LEU A 120 -12.36 -5.53 30.99
N TYR A 121 -12.58 -5.09 29.75
CA TYR A 121 -13.36 -3.87 29.50
C TYR A 121 -14.80 -3.99 30.05
N TRP A 122 -15.33 -5.22 30.11
CA TRP A 122 -16.66 -5.55 30.64
C TRP A 122 -16.61 -6.16 32.05
N SER A 123 -15.49 -6.01 32.77
CA SER A 123 -15.37 -6.52 34.13
C SER A 123 -16.52 -6.03 35.03
N SER A 124 -16.87 -6.84 36.03
CA SER A 124 -17.75 -6.42 37.12
C SER A 124 -17.00 -5.62 38.20
N ASP A 125 -15.67 -5.70 38.23
CA ASP A 125 -14.83 -4.90 39.11
C ASP A 125 -14.78 -3.46 38.59
N GLU A 126 -15.24 -2.51 39.42
CA GLU A 126 -15.32 -1.08 39.10
C GLU A 126 -13.96 -0.46 38.75
N GLY A 127 -12.86 -0.96 39.34
CA GLY A 127 -11.51 -0.50 39.04
C GLY A 127 -10.99 -0.92 37.65
N LEU A 128 -11.60 -1.95 37.05
CA LEU A 128 -11.23 -2.47 35.74
C LEU A 128 -12.27 -2.14 34.68
N ARG A 129 -13.55 -2.03 35.04
CA ARG A 129 -14.65 -1.84 34.11
C ARG A 129 -14.54 -0.52 33.34
N MET A 130 -14.56 -0.59 32.01
CA MET A 130 -14.65 0.60 31.17
C MET A 130 -16.12 0.91 30.89
N ASN A 131 -16.72 1.80 31.69
CA ASN A 131 -18.14 2.14 31.60
C ASN A 131 -18.57 2.57 30.19
N LEU A 132 -17.72 3.32 29.47
CA LEU A 132 -18.02 3.77 28.11
C LEU A 132 -18.26 2.60 27.13
N ILE A 133 -17.51 1.50 27.27
CA ILE A 133 -17.62 0.30 26.44
C ILE A 133 -18.72 -0.62 26.98
N ALA A 134 -18.69 -0.86 28.29
CA ALA A 134 -19.50 -1.89 28.89
C ALA A 134 -20.98 -1.50 29.02
N ASN A 135 -21.30 -0.21 28.96
CA ASN A 135 -22.67 0.29 28.91
C ASN A 135 -23.18 0.44 27.47
N SER A 136 -22.30 0.55 26.46
CA SER A 136 -22.71 0.70 25.06
C SER A 136 -23.14 -0.61 24.41
N MET A 137 -22.49 -1.73 24.76
CA MET A 137 -22.76 -3.05 24.21
C MET A 137 -22.32 -4.13 25.20
N SER A 138 -22.98 -5.29 25.26
CA SER A 138 -22.52 -6.41 26.09
C SER A 138 -21.33 -7.15 25.46
N VAL A 139 -20.46 -7.75 26.27
CA VAL A 139 -19.32 -8.55 25.78
C VAL A 139 -19.77 -9.68 24.86
N ASN A 140 -20.88 -10.35 25.20
CA ASN A 140 -21.43 -11.42 24.38
C ASN A 140 -21.90 -10.93 23.01
N ARG A 141 -22.52 -9.75 22.93
CA ARG A 141 -22.93 -9.15 21.65
C ARG A 141 -21.70 -8.72 20.83
N TYR A 142 -20.70 -8.12 21.48
CA TYR A 142 -19.45 -7.73 20.83
C TYR A 142 -18.70 -8.93 20.22
N GLU A 143 -18.52 -10.01 20.99
CA GLU A 143 -17.87 -11.23 20.50
C GLU A 143 -18.69 -11.92 19.39
N LEU A 144 -20.02 -11.86 19.48
CA LEU A 144 -20.91 -12.39 18.45
C LEU A 144 -20.75 -11.63 17.13
N ILE A 145 -20.74 -10.29 17.17
CA ILE A 145 -20.51 -9.44 15.99
C ILE A 145 -19.12 -9.72 15.42
N SER A 146 -18.09 -9.78 16.27
CA SER A 146 -16.71 -10.06 15.86
C SER A 146 -16.57 -11.40 15.13
N ARG A 147 -17.35 -12.42 15.52
CA ARG A 147 -17.30 -13.76 14.95
C ARG A 147 -17.91 -13.86 13.55
N TYR A 148 -19.00 -13.14 13.30
CA TYR A 148 -19.75 -13.25 12.05
C TYR A 148 -19.47 -12.11 11.07
N MET A 149 -18.58 -11.19 11.42
CA MET A 149 -18.19 -10.06 10.59
C MET A 149 -17.72 -10.51 9.21
N HIS A 150 -18.34 -9.98 8.17
CA HIS A 150 -18.02 -10.32 6.78
C HIS A 150 -17.88 -9.05 5.93
N PHE A 151 -16.75 -8.92 5.26
CA PHE A 151 -16.43 -7.81 4.37
C PHE A 151 -16.34 -8.31 2.93
N ILE A 152 -16.90 -7.56 1.98
CA ILE A 152 -16.72 -7.80 0.53
C ILE A 152 -15.74 -6.75 -0.03
N ASP A 153 -14.98 -7.13 -1.05
CA ASP A 153 -13.79 -6.46 -1.61
C ASP A 153 -14.03 -5.04 -2.23
N ARG A 154 -15.23 -4.47 -2.10
CA ARG A 154 -15.62 -3.15 -2.66
C ARG A 154 -14.97 -1.96 -1.96
N LEU A 155 -14.28 -2.17 -0.82
CA LEU A 155 -13.60 -1.11 -0.08
C LEU A 155 -12.51 -0.40 -0.91
N LYS A 156 -11.84 -1.11 -1.83
CA LYS A 156 -10.75 -0.56 -2.65
C LYS A 156 -11.21 0.61 -3.51
N GLU A 157 -12.42 0.54 -4.06
CA GLU A 157 -12.96 1.56 -4.98
C GLU A 157 -13.17 2.90 -4.27
N ASN A 158 -13.64 2.87 -3.02
CA ASN A 158 -13.95 4.08 -2.26
C ASN A 158 -12.70 4.77 -1.69
N PHE A 159 -11.69 4.01 -1.27
CA PHE A 159 -10.40 4.62 -0.86
C PHE A 159 -9.72 5.34 -2.03
N LEU A 160 -9.81 4.79 -3.25
CA LEU A 160 -9.27 5.43 -4.45
C LEU A 160 -10.09 6.67 -4.87
N ALA A 161 -11.39 6.69 -4.60
CA ALA A 161 -12.25 7.84 -4.92
C ALA A 161 -12.14 9.01 -3.91
N THR A 162 -11.74 8.73 -2.67
CA THR A 162 -11.77 9.73 -1.58
C THR A 162 -10.49 10.58 -1.51
N ALA A 163 -9.37 10.03 -1.97
CA ALA A 163 -8.07 10.71 -1.93
C ALA A 163 -7.56 10.96 -3.34
N GLU A 164 -7.39 12.23 -3.71
CA GLU A 164 -6.63 12.55 -4.91
C GLU A 164 -5.15 12.21 -4.67
N PRO A 165 -4.52 11.44 -5.57
CA PRO A 165 -3.12 11.06 -5.41
C PRO A 165 -2.22 12.29 -5.41
N GLU A 166 -1.37 12.45 -4.40
CA GLU A 166 -0.38 13.53 -4.34
C GLU A 166 0.71 13.39 -5.42
N GLU A 167 1.41 14.49 -5.73
CA GLU A 167 2.53 14.55 -6.68
C GLU A 167 3.65 13.56 -6.31
N TYR A 168 3.95 13.45 -5.02
CA TYR A 168 4.99 12.57 -4.49
C TYR A 168 4.38 11.46 -3.65
N GLN A 169 4.63 10.21 -4.05
CA GLN A 169 4.14 9.05 -3.31
C GLN A 169 5.28 8.15 -2.87
N SER A 170 5.11 7.58 -1.68
CA SER A 170 5.99 6.53 -1.17
C SER A 170 5.20 5.24 -1.04
N VAL A 171 5.81 4.15 -1.48
CA VAL A 171 5.24 2.81 -1.39
C VAL A 171 6.11 2.01 -0.45
N ASP A 172 5.53 1.49 0.61
CA ASP A 172 6.20 0.62 1.56
C ASP A 172 5.28 -0.54 1.97
N GLU A 173 5.88 -1.59 2.51
CA GLU A 173 5.17 -2.75 3.02
C GLU A 173 4.76 -2.50 4.48
N GLN A 174 3.49 -2.67 4.80
CA GLN A 174 3.01 -2.66 6.19
C GLN A 174 2.73 -4.09 6.66
N ILE A 175 3.40 -4.51 7.73
CA ILE A 175 3.13 -5.80 8.37
C ILE A 175 1.98 -5.62 9.36
N ILE A 176 0.87 -6.33 9.11
CA ILE A 176 -0.20 -6.50 10.09
C ILE A 176 0.06 -7.83 10.81
N PRO A 177 0.49 -7.82 12.08
CA PRO A 177 0.84 -9.04 12.78
C PRO A 177 -0.41 -9.89 13.00
N LEU A 178 -0.42 -11.10 12.43
CA LEU A 178 -1.44 -12.09 12.67
C LEU A 178 -0.81 -13.42 13.05
N LYS A 179 -1.32 -14.01 14.13
CA LYS A 179 -1.04 -15.40 14.50
C LYS A 179 -2.26 -16.25 14.18
N GLY A 180 -2.30 -16.79 12.98
CA GLY A 180 -3.39 -17.59 12.44
C GLY A 180 -3.00 -18.20 11.08
N ARG A 181 -3.89 -19.01 10.49
CA ARG A 181 -3.69 -19.51 9.12
C ARG A 181 -4.27 -18.50 8.13
N LEU A 182 -3.41 -17.82 7.38
CA LEU A 182 -3.80 -17.05 6.20
C LEU A 182 -2.98 -17.52 5.00
N ASN A 183 -3.64 -17.64 3.84
CA ASN A 183 -2.99 -17.96 2.58
C ASN A 183 -2.74 -16.66 1.80
N PHE A 184 -1.53 -16.11 1.88
CA PHE A 184 -1.09 -15.03 0.99
C PHE A 184 -0.10 -15.57 -0.04
N GLY A 185 -0.30 -15.21 -1.30
CA GLY A 185 0.76 -15.27 -2.32
C GLY A 185 1.58 -13.99 -2.27
N ALA A 186 2.90 -14.10 -2.14
CA ALA A 186 3.81 -12.96 -2.14
C ALA A 186 4.56 -12.88 -3.47
N CYS A 187 4.62 -11.70 -4.11
CA CYS A 187 5.82 -11.21 -4.81
C CYS A 187 5.66 -9.77 -5.34
N VAL A 188 6.62 -8.89 -5.07
CA VAL A 188 6.90 -7.72 -5.92
C VAL A 188 8.40 -7.68 -6.26
N GLU A 189 8.70 -7.72 -7.56
CA GLU A 189 10.04 -7.64 -8.11
C GLU A 189 10.31 -6.20 -8.58
N VAL A 190 11.21 -5.48 -7.90
CA VAL A 190 11.35 -4.00 -7.99
C VAL A 190 12.11 -3.51 -9.23
N PHE A 191 13.01 -4.31 -9.82
CA PHE A 191 13.96 -3.76 -10.80
C PHE A 191 13.43 -3.66 -12.24
N LEU A 192 12.57 -4.59 -12.69
CA LEU A 192 11.96 -4.54 -14.03
C LEU A 192 10.87 -3.47 -14.18
N ARG A 193 10.52 -2.78 -13.08
CA ARG A 193 9.32 -1.95 -13.00
C ARG A 193 9.56 -0.47 -13.26
N LEU A 194 10.79 0.04 -13.14
CA LEU A 194 11.07 1.48 -13.32
C LEU A 194 10.84 1.97 -14.76
N GLU A 195 11.32 1.22 -15.78
CA GLU A 195 11.05 1.55 -17.19
C GLU A 195 9.55 1.43 -17.53
N GLU A 196 8.87 0.44 -16.97
CA GLU A 196 7.44 0.24 -17.20
C GLU A 196 6.59 1.33 -16.56
N LEU A 197 6.97 1.80 -15.36
CA LEU A 197 6.35 2.93 -14.70
C LEU A 197 6.55 4.21 -15.51
N GLN A 198 7.74 4.42 -16.07
CA GLN A 198 8.04 5.56 -16.93
C GLN A 198 7.14 5.58 -18.18
N LEU A 199 6.91 4.42 -18.82
CA LEU A 199 5.97 4.31 -19.96
C LEU A 199 4.52 4.67 -19.57
N ARG A 200 4.16 4.57 -18.29
CA ARG A 200 2.87 4.96 -17.74
C ARG A 200 2.87 6.40 -17.22
N GLY A 201 3.95 7.16 -17.42
CA GLY A 201 4.10 8.54 -16.93
C GLY A 201 4.41 8.64 -15.43
N ILE A 202 4.78 7.52 -14.79
CA ILE A 202 5.11 7.47 -13.36
C ILE A 202 6.63 7.45 -13.21
N TRP A 203 7.14 8.47 -12.54
CA TRP A 203 8.55 8.64 -12.24
C TRP A 203 8.85 8.05 -10.86
N ALA A 204 9.93 7.27 -10.73
CA ALA A 204 10.20 6.53 -9.51
C ALA A 204 11.68 6.55 -9.13
N THR A 205 11.93 6.60 -7.83
CA THR A 205 13.26 6.54 -7.21
C THR A 205 13.24 5.53 -6.07
N GLY A 206 14.31 4.77 -5.90
CA GLY A 206 14.38 3.76 -4.83
C GLY A 206 15.79 3.24 -4.57
N THR A 207 15.94 2.56 -3.44
CA THR A 207 17.21 1.91 -3.09
C THR A 207 17.42 0.64 -3.88
N LEU A 208 18.68 0.35 -4.22
CA LEU A 208 19.01 -0.74 -5.12
C LEU A 208 20.04 -1.71 -4.57
N ARG A 209 19.66 -2.99 -4.54
CA ARG A 209 20.59 -4.06 -4.23
C ARG A 209 21.34 -4.49 -5.50
N LEU A 210 22.67 -4.51 -5.43
CA LEU A 210 23.57 -4.90 -6.53
C LEU A 210 23.24 -6.25 -7.19
N SER A 211 22.72 -7.20 -6.42
CA SER A 211 22.37 -8.54 -6.91
C SER A 211 21.14 -8.55 -7.81
N ARG A 212 20.39 -7.44 -7.89
CA ARG A 212 19.18 -7.30 -8.71
C ARG A 212 19.46 -6.66 -10.07
N LEU A 213 20.71 -6.28 -10.33
CA LEU A 213 21.16 -5.58 -11.53
C LEU A 213 22.02 -6.48 -12.42
N GLN A 214 21.81 -6.39 -13.73
CA GLN A 214 22.72 -6.96 -14.72
C GLN A 214 23.81 -5.94 -15.08
N ASN A 215 25.05 -6.23 -14.68
CA ASN A 215 26.30 -5.57 -15.11
C ASN A 215 26.45 -4.03 -15.03
N PRO A 216 26.08 -3.33 -13.93
CA PRO A 216 26.49 -1.93 -13.72
C PRO A 216 27.85 -1.81 -13.00
N LYS A 217 28.45 -2.92 -12.58
CA LYS A 217 29.70 -2.92 -11.81
C LYS A 217 30.91 -2.39 -12.59
N SER A 218 30.89 -2.49 -13.92
CA SER A 218 31.95 -1.97 -14.79
C SER A 218 31.97 -0.45 -14.86
N SER A 219 30.80 0.18 -14.68
CA SER A 219 30.61 1.62 -14.88
C SER A 219 30.53 2.40 -13.57
N LEU A 220 30.52 1.71 -12.41
CA LEU A 220 30.53 2.33 -11.09
C LEU A 220 31.88 2.13 -10.39
N LYS A 221 32.37 3.16 -9.69
CA LYS A 221 33.59 3.08 -8.88
C LYS A 221 33.52 1.96 -7.84
N SER A 222 34.65 1.34 -7.53
CA SER A 222 34.73 0.33 -6.47
C SER A 222 34.46 0.98 -5.10
N GLY A 223 33.96 0.18 -4.15
CA GLY A 223 33.82 0.64 -2.76
C GLY A 223 35.16 0.99 -2.10
N LYS A 224 36.27 0.35 -2.53
CA LYS A 224 37.61 0.65 -2.02
C LYS A 224 38.10 2.02 -2.47
N ASP A 225 37.84 2.39 -3.72
CA ASP A 225 38.28 3.66 -4.29
C ASP A 225 37.49 4.82 -3.69
N MET A 226 36.17 4.67 -3.57
CA MET A 226 35.30 5.66 -2.90
C MET A 226 35.65 5.87 -1.42
N LYS A 227 36.10 4.81 -0.71
CA LYS A 227 36.62 4.94 0.66
C LYS A 227 37.88 5.82 0.73
N ARG A 228 38.71 5.83 -0.32
CA ARG A 228 39.90 6.68 -0.40
C ARG A 228 39.54 8.12 -0.74
N GLU A 229 38.53 8.32 -1.59
CA GLU A 229 37.97 9.64 -1.94
C GLU A 229 37.26 10.31 -0.76
N GLY A 230 36.88 9.51 0.25
CA GLY A 230 36.28 9.99 1.48
C GLY A 230 34.76 10.01 1.45
N ARG A 231 34.20 10.42 2.58
CA ARG A 231 32.76 10.59 2.79
C ARG A 231 32.21 11.67 1.85
N GLY A 232 31.07 11.41 1.22
CA GLY A 232 30.47 12.30 0.22
C GLY A 232 30.92 12.01 -1.20
N SER A 233 31.81 11.04 -1.44
CA SER A 233 32.15 10.63 -2.80
C SER A 233 30.95 9.98 -3.50
N VAL A 234 30.76 10.34 -4.77
CA VAL A 234 29.64 9.86 -5.60
C VAL A 234 30.17 9.25 -6.89
N SER A 235 29.51 8.19 -7.35
CA SER A 235 29.72 7.55 -8.65
C SER A 235 28.37 7.34 -9.30
N VAL A 236 28.25 7.73 -10.57
CA VAL A 236 27.01 7.68 -11.33
C VAL A 236 27.20 6.79 -12.54
N ALA A 237 26.18 5.99 -12.88
CA ALA A 237 26.11 5.26 -14.12
C ALA A 237 24.68 5.33 -14.67
N THR A 238 24.55 5.69 -15.94
CA THR A 238 23.26 5.81 -16.62
C THR A 238 23.16 4.74 -17.71
N THR A 239 21.95 4.29 -18.03
CA THR A 239 21.75 3.41 -19.19
C THR A 239 22.05 4.18 -20.49
N GLU A 240 22.53 3.51 -21.54
CA GLU A 240 22.72 4.15 -22.87
C GLU A 240 21.42 4.71 -23.46
N SER A 241 20.27 4.18 -23.01
CA SER A 241 18.94 4.69 -23.35
C SER A 241 18.54 5.95 -22.59
N GLU A 242 19.36 6.43 -21.64
CA GLU A 242 19.08 7.59 -20.78
C GLU A 242 17.70 7.52 -20.09
N ASN A 243 17.31 6.31 -19.66
CA ASN A 243 16.02 6.07 -18.99
C ASN A 243 16.15 5.79 -17.50
N VAL A 244 17.31 5.30 -17.06
CA VAL A 244 17.56 4.96 -15.64
C VAL A 244 18.97 5.33 -15.25
N THR A 245 19.10 6.05 -14.13
CA THR A 245 20.38 6.38 -13.50
C THR A 245 20.56 5.62 -12.20
N VAL A 246 21.77 5.10 -11.99
CA VAL A 246 22.22 4.53 -10.73
C VAL A 246 23.24 5.46 -10.11
N THR A 247 22.91 6.02 -8.95
CA THR A 247 23.81 6.86 -8.15
C THR A 247 24.29 6.07 -6.95
N LYS A 248 25.61 5.94 -6.82
CA LYS A 248 26.29 5.32 -5.68
C LYS A 248 26.97 6.41 -4.87
N CYS A 249 26.52 6.63 -3.64
CA CYS A 249 27.12 7.58 -2.71
C CYS A 249 27.83 6.86 -1.56
N MET A 250 28.94 7.42 -1.10
CA MET A 250 29.72 6.89 0.02
C MET A 250 29.47 7.73 1.27
N ASP A 251 28.89 7.09 2.28
CA ASP A 251 28.84 7.63 3.64
C ASP A 251 29.78 6.81 4.55
N ASN A 252 29.29 6.28 5.67
CA ASN A 252 29.99 5.21 6.40
C ASN A 252 30.06 3.92 5.56
N ASN A 253 29.00 3.65 4.80
CA ASN A 253 28.89 2.56 3.83
C ASN A 253 28.42 3.11 2.48
N ALA A 254 28.69 2.37 1.41
CA ALA A 254 28.23 2.74 0.08
C ALA A 254 26.74 2.42 -0.10
N VAL A 255 25.92 3.44 -0.31
CA VAL A 255 24.50 3.34 -0.65
C VAL A 255 24.32 3.48 -2.16
N ARG A 256 23.32 2.80 -2.71
CA ARG A 256 22.97 2.88 -4.13
C ARG A 256 21.51 3.22 -4.29
N LEU A 257 21.27 4.22 -5.10
CA LEU A 257 19.96 4.71 -5.49
C LEU A 257 19.80 4.49 -6.99
N THR A 258 18.58 4.14 -7.39
CA THR A 258 18.13 4.15 -8.77
C THR A 258 17.04 5.17 -8.92
N SER A 259 17.09 5.91 -10.02
CA SER A 259 16.06 6.87 -10.37
C SER A 259 15.81 6.80 -11.87
N SER A 260 14.53 6.92 -12.27
CA SER A 260 14.16 7.23 -13.65
C SER A 260 13.93 8.73 -13.87
N CYS A 261 13.97 9.55 -12.82
CA CYS A 261 13.54 10.95 -12.89
C CYS A 261 14.67 11.97 -12.82
N ALA A 262 15.79 11.63 -12.19
CA ALA A 262 16.92 12.54 -12.03
C ALA A 262 18.25 11.77 -11.97
N GLY A 263 19.30 12.41 -12.48
CA GLY A 263 20.67 11.99 -12.27
C GLY A 263 21.19 12.35 -10.87
N ASN A 264 22.42 12.85 -10.80
CA ASN A 264 23.09 13.24 -9.57
C ASN A 264 23.00 14.74 -9.28
N LYS A 265 22.39 15.54 -10.17
CA LYS A 265 22.03 16.95 -9.92
C LYS A 265 20.56 17.09 -9.51
N PRO A 266 20.20 18.08 -8.67
CA PRO A 266 21.09 19.02 -7.98
C PRO A 266 21.84 18.38 -6.79
N GLN A 267 23.09 18.78 -6.57
CA GLN A 267 23.86 18.37 -5.39
C GLN A 267 23.79 19.46 -4.33
N ASN A 268 23.22 19.15 -3.17
CA ASN A 268 23.31 20.03 -2.01
C ASN A 268 24.56 19.69 -1.19
N CYS A 269 25.45 20.66 -1.02
CA CYS A 269 26.53 20.58 -0.04
C CYS A 269 25.96 20.83 1.36
N THR A 270 25.55 19.78 2.06
CA THR A 270 25.26 19.88 3.49
C THR A 270 26.58 19.78 4.25
N GLN A 271 27.12 20.93 4.68
CA GLN A 271 28.13 20.95 5.74
C GLN A 271 27.43 20.55 7.04
N ARG A 272 27.98 19.56 7.74
CA ARG A 272 27.46 19.06 9.01
C ARG A 272 28.22 19.69 10.16
#